data_AF-A0AAN6INS3-F1
#
_entry.id   AF-A0AAN6INS3-F1
#
_cell.length_a   1.000
_cell.length_b   1.000
_cell.length_c   1.000
_cell.angle_alpha   90.00
_cell.angle_beta   90.00
_cell.angle_gamma   90.00
#
_symmetry.space_group_name_H-M   'P 1'
#
loop_
_entity.id
_entity.type
_entity.pdbx_description
1 polymer ?
#
loop_
_entity_poly.entity_id
_entity_poly.type
_entity_poly.pdbx_seq_one_letter_code
_entity_poly.pdbx_strand_id
1 'polypeptide(L)'
;MYAIRRTPVLLRHLYTRTFATTPHSRLRSIYFDSWTGGDTKKLIDYVNTNYRGKVSGDWDLVVQQIQGVAAKHNAEWTHTELIDLAQYVWHAYMRLGLMVDWDDVSLQFGRTQCACRAAIDRHRKLLRSDDVRLAAVTRIDPVAAAKREYHKIMSLDEVQSYAHVLQRSIEQHTHSNGTKHVNWDSVANDTDRSVHDVVLIADGLVHHKLWSGFTPPSTSLEYPHDWSAETLQRMHHFISKHYMQEPSVNWDIVSLYMSIDAHSCADAHINSTSQKMTPAIRSKRKSIPKYQAVKKVRPWTAEEHERLEKAMTNRHVFQSWADVAKYVGNDRTVNSCMVAWHLKQQRQQPALWTDAEKDLLEAELMKPDKPSRHHARLILSLFPGKSLVQLQAQMAKARSKLHSRRVQKIVLDDSQRLLDAAAQLIDPSSGLPDWRRISQVVGVTPVMCRNMYNKIKLRGARKKNWTGLELQRLTSALNNVREERDSRWQIIAQLVGSRSPTQCLHKAQRQGFVSVQPRPKYTQ
;
A
#
# COMPACT_ATOMS: atom_id res chain seq x y z
N MET A 1 36.91 -34.05 9.39
CA MET A 1 36.10 -34.13 10.63
C MET A 1 34.92 -33.17 10.46
N TYR A 2 33.85 -33.48 9.73
CA TYR A 2 32.74 -34.41 9.96
C TYR A 2 32.03 -34.31 11.32
N ALA A 3 30.72 -34.04 11.21
CA ALA A 3 29.61 -34.32 12.13
C ALA A 3 29.24 -33.28 13.21
N ILE A 4 28.22 -32.45 12.93
CA ILE A 4 27.04 -32.28 13.80
C ILE A 4 25.78 -32.18 12.91
N ARG A 5 24.98 -33.26 12.87
CA ARG A 5 23.61 -33.30 12.33
C ARG A 5 22.78 -34.27 13.17
N ARG A 6 21.54 -33.88 13.48
CA ARG A 6 20.40 -34.61 14.12
C ARG A 6 20.45 -34.61 15.66
N THR A 7 19.41 -34.18 16.40
CA THR A 7 18.00 -34.60 16.30
C THR A 7 17.04 -33.64 17.07
N PRO A 8 15.84 -33.31 16.56
CA PRO A 8 14.70 -32.87 17.36
C PRO A 8 13.53 -33.86 17.20
N VAL A 9 13.39 -34.84 18.10
CA VAL A 9 12.25 -35.80 18.09
C VAL A 9 11.62 -36.02 19.48
N LEU A 10 12.21 -35.55 20.58
CA LEU A 10 11.70 -35.88 21.93
C LEU A 10 10.71 -34.89 22.56
N LEU A 11 10.46 -33.71 21.95
CA LEU A 11 9.54 -32.71 22.52
C LEU A 11 8.09 -32.81 22.03
N ARG A 12 7.78 -33.73 21.11
CA ARG A 12 6.42 -33.89 20.55
C ARG A 12 5.52 -34.86 21.31
N HIS A 13 6.07 -35.62 22.27
CA HIS A 13 5.30 -36.64 23.00
C HIS A 13 4.90 -36.29 24.44
N LEU A 14 5.34 -35.14 24.97
CA LEU A 14 4.94 -34.72 26.33
C LEU A 14 3.81 -33.69 26.37
N TYR A 15 3.32 -33.21 25.21
CA TYR A 15 2.40 -32.07 25.16
C TYR A 15 0.91 -32.42 24.97
N THR A 16 0.55 -33.69 24.83
CA THR A 16 -0.83 -34.11 24.50
C THR A 16 -1.65 -34.69 25.66
N ARG A 17 -1.23 -34.56 26.94
CA ARG A 17 -1.94 -35.27 28.02
C ARG A 17 -2.36 -34.53 29.30
N THR A 18 -2.17 -33.22 29.43
CA THR A 18 -2.41 -32.57 30.75
C THR A 18 -3.29 -31.33 30.79
N PHE A 19 -3.90 -30.86 29.70
CA PHE A 19 -4.76 -29.66 29.74
C PHE A 19 -6.10 -29.81 29.00
N ALA A 20 -6.75 -30.95 29.18
CA ALA A 20 -8.16 -31.11 28.85
C ALA A 20 -8.92 -31.48 30.12
N THR A 21 -9.37 -30.46 30.88
CA THR A 21 -10.55 -30.44 31.79
C THR A 21 -10.31 -29.45 32.95
N THR A 22 -10.60 -28.16 32.74
CA THR A 22 -10.94 -27.27 33.88
C THR A 22 -11.84 -26.12 33.42
N PRO A 23 -12.97 -25.83 34.10
CA PRO A 23 -13.91 -24.80 33.67
C PRO A 23 -13.39 -23.37 33.87
N HIS A 24 -13.79 -22.47 32.96
CA HIS A 24 -13.29 -21.11 32.77
C HIS A 24 -13.51 -20.09 33.90
N SER A 25 -14.13 -20.44 35.03
CA SER A 25 -14.58 -19.46 36.03
C SER A 25 -13.58 -19.15 37.16
N ARG A 26 -12.43 -19.84 37.26
CA ARG A 26 -11.45 -19.63 38.35
C ARG A 26 -10.17 -18.86 37.98
N LEU A 27 -10.04 -18.38 36.74
CA LEU A 27 -8.83 -17.64 36.29
C LEU A 27 -8.90 -16.12 36.47
N ARG A 28 -9.95 -15.58 37.11
CA ARG A 28 -10.17 -14.13 37.23
C ARG A 28 -9.33 -13.43 38.31
N SER A 29 -8.59 -14.12 39.18
CA SER A 29 -7.92 -13.47 40.34
C SER A 29 -6.46 -13.90 40.62
N ILE A 30 -5.69 -14.39 39.63
CA ILE A 30 -4.31 -14.89 39.90
C ILE A 30 -3.22 -14.23 39.02
N TYR A 31 -3.57 -13.31 38.13
CA TYR A 31 -2.58 -12.69 37.25
C TYR A 31 -2.68 -11.18 37.40
N PHE A 32 -1.71 -10.58 38.12
CA PHE A 32 -1.10 -9.24 37.92
C PHE A 32 -0.48 -8.61 39.20
N ASP A 33 -0.48 -9.30 40.35
CA ASP A 33 -0.19 -8.69 41.67
C ASP A 33 1.30 -8.44 42.05
N SER A 34 2.23 -8.10 41.13
CA SER A 34 3.51 -7.48 41.56
C SER A 34 4.39 -7.02 40.40
N TRP A 35 4.28 -5.75 39.98
CA TRP A 35 5.35 -5.07 39.26
C TRP A 35 6.07 -4.14 40.24
N THR A 36 7.36 -4.38 40.49
CA THR A 36 8.12 -3.65 41.52
C THR A 36 9.04 -2.60 40.91
N GLY A 37 9.52 -1.65 41.73
CA GLY A 37 10.58 -0.73 41.31
C GLY A 37 11.86 -1.44 40.82
N GLY A 38 12.09 -2.68 41.27
CA GLY A 38 13.17 -3.53 40.77
C GLY A 38 12.99 -3.96 39.31
N ASP A 39 11.76 -4.12 38.84
CA ASP A 39 11.45 -4.54 37.47
C ASP A 39 11.56 -3.37 36.48
N THR A 40 11.19 -2.17 36.93
CA THR A 40 11.47 -0.92 36.19
C THR A 40 12.96 -0.74 35.95
N LYS A 41 13.80 -0.97 36.98
CA LYS A 41 15.26 -0.89 36.86
C LYS A 41 15.79 -1.90 35.85
N LYS A 42 15.36 -3.17 35.92
CA LYS A 42 15.76 -4.22 34.96
C LYS A 42 15.39 -3.86 33.52
N LEU A 43 14.21 -3.28 33.30
CA LEU A 43 13.77 -2.87 31.97
C LEU A 43 14.64 -1.71 31.43
N ILE A 44 14.95 -0.72 32.25
CA ILE A 44 15.85 0.38 31.89
C ILE A 44 17.25 -0.14 31.58
N ASP A 45 17.78 -1.05 32.41
CA ASP A 45 19.09 -1.67 32.20
C ASP A 45 19.13 -2.47 30.90
N TYR A 46 18.05 -3.19 30.57
CA TYR A 46 17.91 -3.92 29.32
C TYR A 46 17.89 -2.99 28.11
N VAL A 47 17.10 -1.91 28.16
CA VAL A 47 17.01 -0.92 27.08
C VAL A 47 18.38 -0.27 26.82
N ASN A 48 19.05 0.15 27.89
CA ASN A 48 20.37 0.77 27.80
C ASN A 48 21.42 -0.21 27.26
N THR A 49 21.43 -1.46 27.71
CA THR A 49 22.44 -2.45 27.32
C THR A 49 22.28 -2.92 25.87
N ASN A 50 21.03 -3.06 25.41
CA ASN A 50 20.74 -3.69 24.12
C ASN A 50 20.51 -2.71 22.98
N TYR A 51 20.10 -1.47 23.27
CA TYR A 51 19.69 -0.53 22.23
C TYR A 51 20.42 0.80 22.27
N ARG A 52 20.71 1.36 23.46
CA ARG A 52 21.41 2.64 23.56
C ARG A 52 22.82 2.52 22.98
N GLY A 53 23.13 3.36 21.98
CA GLY A 53 24.40 3.36 21.24
C GLY A 53 24.53 2.28 20.15
N LYS A 54 23.63 1.28 20.11
CA LYS A 54 23.57 0.25 19.05
C LYS A 54 22.55 0.57 17.97
N VAL A 55 21.53 1.34 18.34
CA VAL A 55 20.42 1.74 17.47
C VAL A 55 20.23 3.25 17.54
N SER A 56 20.06 3.90 16.38
CA SER A 56 19.74 5.33 16.30
C SER A 56 18.35 5.60 16.87
N GLY A 57 18.27 6.45 17.90
CA GLY A 57 17.01 6.85 18.55
C GLY A 57 17.27 7.71 19.78
N ASP A 58 16.24 8.45 20.22
CA ASP A 58 16.27 9.21 21.47
C ASP A 58 15.91 8.29 22.65
N TRP A 59 16.88 7.47 23.05
CA TRP A 59 16.71 6.49 24.12
C TRP A 59 16.63 7.14 25.50
N ASP A 60 17.10 8.39 25.65
CA ASP A 60 16.94 9.16 26.88
C ASP A 60 15.47 9.51 27.12
N LEU A 61 14.74 9.91 26.07
CA LEU A 61 13.30 10.10 26.15
C LEU A 61 12.57 8.80 26.52
N VAL A 62 12.95 7.67 25.93
CA VAL A 62 12.33 6.36 26.23
C VAL A 62 12.55 5.98 27.71
N VAL A 63 13.77 6.14 28.22
CA VAL A 63 14.08 5.90 29.64
C VAL A 63 13.34 6.86 30.55
N GLN A 64 13.27 8.15 30.20
CA GLN A 64 12.55 9.16 30.95
C GLN A 64 11.04 8.87 31.03
N GLN A 65 10.45 8.33 29.96
CA GLN A 65 9.05 7.91 29.97
C GLN A 65 8.82 6.67 30.83
N ILE A 66 9.69 5.66 30.74
CA ILE A 66 9.63 4.47 31.63
C ILE A 66 9.72 4.90 33.10
N GLN A 67 10.64 5.82 33.41
CA GLN A 67 10.78 6.40 34.74
C GLN A 67 9.57 7.26 35.13
N GLY A 68 9.02 8.05 34.21
CA GLY A 68 7.87 8.92 34.43
C GLY A 68 6.59 8.15 34.74
N VAL A 69 6.34 7.05 34.01
CA VAL A 69 5.21 6.15 34.31
C VAL A 69 5.47 5.42 35.63
N ALA A 70 6.69 4.96 35.90
CA ALA A 70 7.01 4.33 37.19
C ALA A 70 6.90 5.30 38.38
N ALA A 71 7.28 6.57 38.22
CA ALA A 71 7.24 7.58 39.27
C ALA A 71 5.81 8.08 39.57
N LYS A 72 4.91 8.03 38.59
CA LYS A 72 3.49 8.33 38.79
C LYS A 72 2.76 7.28 39.63
N HIS A 73 3.37 6.10 39.80
CA HIS A 73 2.74 4.96 40.45
C HIS A 73 3.62 4.41 41.59
N ASN A 74 3.29 4.80 42.83
CA ASN A 74 3.67 4.05 44.03
C ASN A 74 2.76 2.82 44.27
N ALA A 75 1.95 2.44 43.27
CA ALA A 75 1.02 1.33 43.29
C ALA A 75 1.17 0.50 42.00
N GLU A 76 0.53 -0.66 41.96
CA GLU A 76 0.55 -1.55 40.79
C GLU A 76 0.00 -0.85 39.54
N TRP A 77 0.65 -1.09 38.40
CA TRP A 77 0.23 -0.55 37.11
C TRP A 77 -1.06 -1.23 36.66
N THR A 78 -2.00 -0.44 36.15
CA THR A 78 -3.25 -0.99 35.60
C THR A 78 -3.01 -1.63 34.23
N HIS A 79 -3.92 -2.52 33.83
CA HIS A 79 -3.85 -3.19 32.52
C HIS A 79 -3.84 -2.20 31.34
N THR A 80 -4.56 -1.08 31.47
CA THR A 80 -4.64 -0.03 30.45
C THR A 80 -3.31 0.70 30.29
N GLU A 81 -2.62 1.03 31.38
CA GLU A 81 -1.33 1.72 31.35
C GLU A 81 -0.21 0.85 30.75
N LEU A 82 -0.26 -0.46 30.98
CA LEU A 82 0.64 -1.42 30.34
C LEU A 82 0.38 -1.53 28.83
N ILE A 83 -0.89 -1.45 28.41
CA ILE A 83 -1.26 -1.40 27.00
C ILE A 83 -0.77 -0.11 26.36
N ASP A 84 -0.92 1.03 27.04
CA ASP A 84 -0.47 2.34 26.53
C ASP A 84 1.06 2.39 26.41
N LEU A 85 1.80 1.87 27.38
CA LEU A 85 3.25 1.74 27.28
C LEU A 85 3.66 0.83 26.12
N ALA A 86 3.00 -0.34 25.97
CA ALA A 86 3.29 -1.28 24.88
C ALA A 86 2.98 -0.69 23.50
N GLN A 87 1.86 0.04 23.36
CA GLN A 87 1.49 0.75 22.14
C GLN A 87 2.47 1.88 21.85
N TYR A 88 2.92 2.62 22.86
CA TYR A 88 3.87 3.71 22.67
C TYR A 88 5.26 3.21 22.27
N VAL A 89 5.78 2.17 22.95
CA VAL A 89 7.02 1.50 22.55
C VAL A 89 6.90 0.95 21.14
N TRP A 90 5.77 0.33 20.80
CA TRP A 90 5.47 -0.12 19.43
C TRP A 90 5.45 1.02 18.41
N HIS A 91 4.88 2.18 18.73
CA HIS A 91 4.81 3.33 17.84
C HIS A 91 6.16 4.03 17.67
N ALA A 92 6.94 4.20 18.73
CA ALA A 92 8.32 4.69 18.66
C ALA A 92 9.18 3.74 17.80
N TYR A 93 8.93 2.44 17.90
CA TYR A 93 9.64 1.41 17.16
C TYR A 93 9.26 1.33 15.68
N MET A 94 7.97 1.40 15.35
CA MET A 94 7.46 1.44 13.97
C MET A 94 7.89 2.70 13.22
N ARG A 95 8.08 3.83 13.93
CA ARG A 95 8.69 5.04 13.36
C ARG A 95 10.18 4.87 13.05
N LEU A 96 10.88 3.98 13.75
CA LEU A 96 12.33 3.74 13.61
C LEU A 96 12.68 2.51 12.74
N GLY A 97 11.71 1.70 12.34
CA GLY A 97 11.85 0.69 11.28
C GLY A 97 12.69 -0.54 11.63
N LEU A 98 12.70 -0.98 12.89
CA LEU A 98 13.47 -2.15 13.34
C LEU A 98 12.55 -3.34 13.68
N MET A 99 13.11 -4.55 13.86
CA MET A 99 12.41 -5.74 14.36
C MET A 99 13.04 -6.21 15.68
N VAL A 100 12.24 -6.29 16.76
CA VAL A 100 12.64 -6.96 18.01
C VAL A 100 12.24 -8.42 17.89
N ASP A 101 13.13 -9.31 18.27
CA ASP A 101 12.79 -10.70 18.53
C ASP A 101 12.03 -10.79 19.86
N TRP A 102 10.69 -10.75 19.77
CA TRP A 102 9.81 -10.84 20.92
C TRP A 102 9.87 -12.21 21.61
N ASP A 103 10.40 -13.24 20.95
CA ASP A 103 10.63 -14.53 21.61
C ASP A 103 11.79 -14.42 22.61
N ASP A 104 12.79 -13.58 22.33
CA ASP A 104 13.97 -13.33 23.18
C ASP A 104 13.62 -12.43 24.40
N VAL A 105 12.78 -11.41 24.19
CA VAL A 105 12.18 -10.61 25.27
C VAL A 105 11.22 -11.47 26.11
N SER A 106 10.47 -12.39 25.49
CA SER A 106 9.53 -13.28 26.20
C SER A 106 10.24 -14.39 27.00
N LEU A 107 11.43 -14.83 26.57
CA LEU A 107 12.26 -15.81 27.26
C LEU A 107 12.81 -15.30 28.59
N GLN A 108 13.06 -13.98 28.72
CA GLN A 108 13.55 -13.38 29.96
C GLN A 108 12.45 -13.06 30.99
N PHE A 109 11.19 -12.89 30.56
CA PHE A 109 10.07 -12.50 31.42
C PHE A 109 8.96 -13.57 31.43
N GLY A 110 9.30 -14.79 31.84
CA GLY A 110 8.50 -16.02 31.66
C GLY A 110 7.06 -16.08 32.21
N ARG A 111 6.48 -15.00 32.76
CA ARG A 111 5.09 -14.98 33.28
C ARG A 111 4.08 -14.23 32.37
N THR A 112 4.52 -13.40 31.42
CA THR A 112 3.66 -12.62 30.51
C THR A 112 3.29 -13.32 29.19
N GLN A 113 3.79 -14.55 28.99
CA GLN A 113 3.72 -15.31 27.73
C GLN A 113 2.27 -15.67 27.27
N CYS A 114 1.33 -15.83 28.20
CA CYS A 114 -0.04 -16.27 27.85
C CYS A 114 -0.99 -15.11 27.50
N ALA A 115 -0.84 -13.94 28.13
CA ALA A 115 -1.77 -12.82 27.96
C ALA A 115 -1.57 -12.10 26.61
N CYS A 116 -0.33 -11.77 26.25
CA CYS A 116 -0.01 -11.14 24.96
C CYS A 116 -0.39 -12.04 23.78
N ARG A 117 -0.14 -13.35 23.90
CA ARG A 117 -0.47 -14.32 22.85
C ARG A 117 -1.98 -14.52 22.71
N ALA A 118 -2.73 -14.55 23.82
CA ALA A 118 -4.19 -14.65 23.80
C ALA A 118 -4.88 -13.39 23.24
N ALA A 119 -4.36 -12.19 23.54
CA ALA A 119 -4.86 -10.94 22.98
C ALA A 119 -4.60 -10.84 21.46
N ILE A 120 -3.38 -11.18 21.03
CA ILE A 120 -3.01 -11.23 19.60
C ILE A 120 -3.84 -12.27 18.84
N ASP A 121 -4.09 -13.44 19.43
CA ASP A 121 -4.91 -14.49 18.80
C ASP A 121 -6.41 -14.15 18.80
N ARG A 122 -6.95 -13.45 19.81
CA ARG A 122 -8.32 -12.90 19.75
C ARG A 122 -8.47 -11.88 18.65
N HIS A 123 -7.53 -10.95 18.54
CA HIS A 123 -7.56 -9.92 17.51
C HIS A 123 -7.41 -10.51 16.10
N ARG A 124 -6.54 -11.53 15.94
CA ARG A 124 -6.42 -12.30 14.69
C ARG A 124 -7.67 -13.11 14.36
N LYS A 125 -8.40 -13.66 15.33
CA LYS A 125 -9.65 -14.40 15.10
C LYS A 125 -10.80 -13.48 14.68
N LEU A 126 -10.92 -12.29 15.29
CA LEU A 126 -11.88 -11.25 14.89
C LEU A 126 -11.62 -10.78 13.44
N LEU A 127 -10.36 -10.56 13.06
CA LEU A 127 -9.97 -10.15 11.71
C LEU A 127 -10.05 -11.26 10.65
N ARG A 128 -10.22 -12.52 11.09
CA ARG A 128 -10.36 -13.71 10.22
C ARG A 128 -11.78 -14.25 10.16
N SER A 129 -12.74 -13.64 10.87
CA SER A 129 -14.15 -13.99 10.74
C SER A 129 -14.63 -13.72 9.31
N ASP A 130 -15.18 -14.75 8.67
CA ASP A 130 -15.66 -14.69 7.29
C ASP A 130 -16.80 -13.68 7.12
N ASP A 131 -17.59 -13.43 8.17
CA ASP A 131 -18.70 -12.46 8.15
C ASP A 131 -18.24 -11.00 8.11
N VAL A 132 -17.12 -10.68 8.79
CA VAL A 132 -16.52 -9.33 8.76
C VAL A 132 -15.86 -9.07 7.40
N ARG A 133 -15.26 -10.12 6.80
CA ARG A 133 -14.70 -10.07 5.45
C ARG A 133 -15.78 -9.98 4.38
N LEU A 134 -16.91 -10.66 4.57
CA LEU A 134 -18.05 -10.61 3.65
C LEU A 134 -18.71 -9.22 3.70
N ALA A 135 -18.98 -8.68 4.88
CA ALA A 135 -19.57 -7.34 5.04
C ALA A 135 -18.70 -6.20 4.46
N ALA A 136 -17.37 -6.29 4.60
CA ALA A 136 -16.44 -5.33 4.01
C ALA A 136 -16.38 -5.36 2.47
N VAL A 137 -16.87 -6.44 1.85
CA VAL A 137 -16.82 -6.67 0.40
C VAL A 137 -18.20 -6.51 -0.26
N THR A 138 -19.32 -6.70 0.46
CA THR A 138 -20.66 -6.84 -0.16
C THR A 138 -21.63 -5.66 0.04
N ARG A 139 -21.19 -4.44 0.38
CA ARG A 139 -22.07 -3.26 0.60
C ARG A 139 -23.19 -3.50 1.64
N ILE A 140 -22.94 -4.30 2.68
CA ILE A 140 -23.89 -4.45 3.80
C ILE A 140 -23.56 -3.37 4.84
N ASP A 141 -24.60 -2.71 5.37
CA ASP A 141 -24.48 -1.70 6.42
C ASP A 141 -23.76 -2.29 7.66
N PRO A 142 -22.54 -1.82 7.97
CA PRO A 142 -21.75 -2.33 9.08
C PRO A 142 -22.43 -2.12 10.44
N VAL A 143 -23.36 -1.15 10.56
CA VAL A 143 -24.14 -0.90 11.78
C VAL A 143 -25.17 -2.02 12.01
N ALA A 144 -25.78 -2.55 10.95
CA ALA A 144 -26.74 -3.66 11.05
C ALA A 144 -26.07 -5.01 11.36
N ALA A 145 -24.79 -5.16 10.97
CA ALA A 145 -23.98 -6.32 11.33
C ALA A 145 -23.52 -6.25 12.80
N ALA A 146 -23.08 -5.07 13.26
CA ALA A 146 -22.72 -4.84 14.66
C ALA A 146 -23.92 -5.02 15.61
N LYS A 147 -25.11 -4.51 15.24
CA LYS A 147 -26.35 -4.74 16.01
C LYS A 147 -26.72 -6.22 16.16
N ARG A 148 -26.49 -7.02 15.12
CA ARG A 148 -26.76 -8.47 15.15
C ARG A 148 -25.82 -9.24 16.07
N GLU A 149 -24.56 -8.84 16.17
CA GLU A 149 -23.63 -9.44 17.14
C GLU A 149 -23.90 -8.98 18.57
N TYR A 150 -24.35 -7.73 18.76
CA TYR A 150 -24.72 -7.21 20.10
C TYR A 150 -25.94 -7.89 20.71
N HIS A 151 -26.94 -8.28 19.91
CA HIS A 151 -28.12 -9.04 20.38
C HIS A 151 -27.79 -10.43 20.93
N LYS A 152 -26.56 -10.91 20.75
CA LYS A 152 -26.10 -12.17 21.36
C LYS A 152 -25.62 -12.00 22.82
N ILE A 153 -25.50 -10.76 23.30
CA ILE A 153 -24.82 -10.44 24.57
C ILE A 153 -25.74 -9.68 25.55
N MET A 154 -26.75 -8.95 25.07
CA MET A 154 -27.75 -8.24 25.91
C MET A 154 -29.16 -8.35 25.32
N SER A 155 -30.17 -8.38 26.20
CA SER A 155 -31.58 -8.38 25.80
C SER A 155 -32.03 -6.99 25.32
N LEU A 156 -33.09 -6.94 24.51
CA LEU A 156 -33.64 -5.69 23.98
C LEU A 156 -34.15 -4.76 25.10
N ASP A 157 -34.71 -5.35 26.16
CA ASP A 157 -35.25 -4.62 27.31
C ASP A 157 -34.14 -3.95 28.14
N GLU A 158 -32.97 -4.58 28.26
CA GLU A 158 -31.80 -3.97 28.90
C GLU A 158 -31.30 -2.77 28.11
N VAL A 159 -31.20 -2.88 26.78
CA VAL A 159 -30.76 -1.78 25.91
C VAL A 159 -31.74 -0.59 25.99
N GLN A 160 -33.05 -0.86 26.03
CA GLN A 160 -34.06 0.18 26.17
C GLN A 160 -34.04 0.84 27.55
N SER A 161 -33.83 0.07 28.61
CA SER A 161 -33.71 0.59 29.97
C SER A 161 -32.50 1.54 30.10
N TYR A 162 -31.34 1.15 29.56
CA TYR A 162 -30.15 2.01 29.57
C TYR A 162 -30.30 3.28 28.73
N ALA A 163 -30.96 3.19 27.57
CA ALA A 163 -31.27 4.37 26.76
C ALA A 163 -32.16 5.37 27.52
N HIS A 164 -33.11 4.87 28.30
CA HIS A 164 -34.02 5.69 29.09
C HIS A 164 -33.33 6.39 30.27
N VAL A 165 -32.36 5.73 30.90
CA VAL A 165 -31.52 6.30 31.96
C VAL A 165 -30.60 7.38 31.39
N LEU A 166 -29.94 7.11 30.26
CA LEU A 166 -29.06 8.06 29.59
C LEU A 166 -29.81 9.33 29.17
N GLN A 167 -31.02 9.18 28.63
CA GLN A 167 -31.86 10.29 28.23
C GLN A 167 -32.26 11.18 29.42
N ARG A 168 -32.64 10.59 30.57
CA ARG A 168 -32.96 11.37 31.77
C ARG A 168 -31.75 12.13 32.32
N SER A 169 -30.56 11.53 32.32
CA SER A 169 -29.34 12.23 32.76
C SER A 169 -28.99 13.41 31.86
N ILE A 170 -29.15 13.27 30.54
CA ILE A 170 -28.94 14.36 29.58
C ILE A 170 -29.97 15.48 29.79
N GLU A 171 -31.24 15.15 30.00
CA GLU A 171 -32.32 16.11 30.25
C GLU A 171 -32.10 16.88 31.58
N GLN A 172 -31.68 16.19 32.65
CA GLN A 172 -31.38 16.83 33.93
C GLN A 172 -30.18 17.78 33.85
N HIS A 173 -29.09 17.39 33.18
CA HIS A 173 -27.90 18.24 33.05
C HIS A 173 -28.09 19.44 32.09
N THR A 174 -28.92 19.28 31.06
CA THR A 174 -29.21 20.40 30.14
C THR A 174 -30.15 21.43 30.77
N HIS A 175 -31.05 21.04 31.66
CA HIS A 175 -31.94 21.96 32.38
C HIS A 175 -31.23 22.73 33.51
N SER A 176 -30.23 22.14 34.18
CA SER A 176 -29.55 22.79 35.30
C SER A 176 -28.53 23.85 34.86
N ASN A 177 -27.88 23.69 33.70
CA ASN A 177 -26.71 24.50 33.33
C ASN A 177 -26.96 25.55 32.23
N GLY A 178 -28.15 25.62 31.63
CA GLY A 178 -28.53 26.65 30.65
C GLY A 178 -27.68 26.72 29.37
N THR A 179 -26.72 25.80 29.17
CA THR A 179 -25.83 25.75 28.01
C THR A 179 -26.32 24.72 27.00
N LYS A 180 -26.33 25.09 25.70
CA LYS A 180 -26.69 24.19 24.58
C LYS A 180 -25.68 23.06 24.31
N HIS A 181 -24.62 22.93 25.13
CA HIS A 181 -23.60 21.89 25.01
C HIS A 181 -23.51 21.08 26.31
N VAL A 182 -23.54 19.75 26.15
CA VAL A 182 -23.38 18.78 27.24
C VAL A 182 -21.88 18.55 27.46
N ASN A 183 -21.41 18.74 28.69
CA ASN A 183 -20.05 18.36 29.10
C ASN A 183 -20.06 16.87 29.48
N TRP A 184 -19.62 16.02 28.55
CA TRP A 184 -19.69 14.56 28.70
C TRP A 184 -18.78 14.02 29.80
N ASP A 185 -17.65 14.68 30.09
CA ASP A 185 -16.77 14.32 31.21
C ASP A 185 -17.46 14.51 32.57
N SER A 186 -18.35 15.49 32.67
CA SER A 186 -19.15 15.71 33.90
C SER A 186 -20.22 14.63 34.07
N VAL A 187 -20.93 14.27 32.99
CA VAL A 187 -21.97 13.22 32.99
C VAL A 187 -21.36 11.85 33.30
N ALA A 188 -20.16 11.61 32.79
CA ALA A 188 -19.37 10.40 33.03
C ALA A 188 -18.99 10.22 34.51
N ASN A 189 -18.59 11.30 35.18
CA ASN A 189 -18.12 11.25 36.57
C ASN A 189 -19.26 11.11 37.59
N ASP A 190 -20.48 11.54 37.24
CA ASP A 190 -21.66 11.49 38.12
C ASP A 190 -22.53 10.21 37.96
N THR A 191 -22.12 9.26 37.12
CA THR A 191 -22.87 8.02 36.86
C THR A 191 -22.16 6.76 37.35
N ASP A 192 -22.93 5.73 37.74
CA ASP A 192 -22.39 4.46 38.22
C ASP A 192 -21.51 3.78 37.14
N ARG A 193 -20.49 3.03 37.55
CA ARG A 193 -19.38 2.56 36.67
C ARG A 193 -19.84 1.75 35.45
N SER A 194 -20.97 1.06 35.52
CA SER A 194 -21.51 0.29 34.39
C SER A 194 -22.13 1.18 33.29
N VAL A 195 -22.53 2.41 33.63
CA VAL A 195 -23.09 3.40 32.71
C VAL A 195 -21.97 4.20 32.02
N HIS A 196 -20.82 4.34 32.67
CA HIS A 196 -19.66 5.08 32.16
C HIS A 196 -19.11 4.50 30.85
N ASP A 197 -19.01 3.16 30.74
CA ASP A 197 -18.60 2.48 29.50
C ASP A 197 -19.61 2.71 28.36
N VAL A 198 -20.91 2.79 28.69
CA VAL A 198 -21.98 3.04 27.71
C VAL A 198 -21.98 4.49 27.24
N VAL A 199 -21.69 5.44 28.13
CA VAL A 199 -21.55 6.88 27.80
C VAL A 199 -20.37 7.11 26.85
N LEU A 200 -19.21 6.47 27.10
CA LEU A 200 -18.04 6.58 26.23
C LEU A 200 -18.25 5.94 24.85
N ILE A 201 -18.98 4.82 24.79
CA ILE A 201 -19.35 4.17 23.52
C ILE A 201 -20.40 5.01 22.77
N ALA A 202 -21.36 5.60 23.49
CA ALA A 202 -22.34 6.50 22.91
C ALA A 202 -21.70 7.80 22.39
N ASP A 203 -20.71 8.36 23.10
CA ASP A 203 -19.92 9.51 22.66
C ASP A 203 -19.14 9.18 21.38
N GLY A 204 -18.50 8.01 21.32
CA GLY A 204 -17.87 7.50 20.09
C GLY A 204 -18.84 7.36 18.91
N LEU A 205 -20.09 6.95 19.16
CA LEU A 205 -21.13 6.81 18.13
C LEU A 205 -21.76 8.14 17.71
N VAL A 206 -21.93 9.08 18.64
CA VAL A 206 -22.45 10.44 18.37
C VAL A 206 -21.41 11.27 17.63
N HIS A 207 -20.12 11.17 18.00
CA HIS A 207 -19.01 11.74 17.23
C HIS A 207 -18.96 11.16 15.81
N HIS A 208 -19.18 9.85 15.65
CA HIS A 208 -19.25 9.23 14.33
C HIS A 208 -20.47 9.71 13.51
N LYS A 209 -21.62 9.99 14.15
CA LYS A 209 -22.84 10.44 13.46
C LYS A 209 -22.78 11.93 13.07
N LEU A 210 -22.26 12.79 13.94
CA LEU A 210 -22.07 14.22 13.66
C LEU A 210 -21.02 14.47 12.58
N TRP A 211 -19.99 13.61 12.48
CA TRP A 211 -18.98 13.68 11.41
C TRP A 211 -19.40 12.95 10.12
N SER A 212 -20.33 11.99 10.17
CA SER A 212 -20.87 11.32 8.97
C SER A 212 -21.76 12.23 8.10
N GLY A 213 -22.21 13.37 8.62
CA GLY A 213 -22.87 14.43 7.83
C GLY A 213 -21.91 15.21 6.93
N PHE A 214 -20.60 15.00 7.06
CA PHE A 214 -19.53 15.71 6.34
C PHE A 214 -18.59 14.77 5.58
N THR A 215 -18.99 13.53 5.26
CA THR A 215 -18.14 12.64 4.45
C THR A 215 -18.25 12.96 2.95
N PRO A 216 -17.13 13.30 2.27
CA PRO A 216 -17.07 13.31 0.80
C PRO A 216 -17.19 11.87 0.27
N PRO A 217 -17.53 11.68 -1.02
CA PRO A 217 -17.80 10.35 -1.56
C PRO A 217 -16.59 9.42 -1.36
N SER A 218 -16.88 8.22 -0.85
CA SER A 218 -15.92 7.17 -0.54
C SER A 218 -15.20 6.67 -1.80
N THR A 219 -13.99 7.15 -2.03
CA THR A 219 -12.97 6.44 -2.80
C THR A 219 -11.90 5.98 -1.83
N SER A 220 -11.53 4.70 -1.93
CA SER A 220 -10.41 4.08 -1.23
C SER A 220 -9.18 4.99 -1.22
N LEU A 221 -8.52 5.08 -0.06
CA LEU A 221 -7.18 5.69 0.09
C LEU A 221 -6.13 4.86 -0.68
N GLU A 222 -6.22 4.87 -2.01
CA GLU A 222 -5.06 4.71 -2.86
C GLU A 222 -4.44 6.10 -2.98
N TYR A 223 -3.23 6.27 -2.46
CA TYR A 223 -2.43 7.45 -2.77
C TYR A 223 -2.35 7.57 -4.29
N PRO A 224 -2.92 8.62 -4.91
CA PRO A 224 -2.79 8.79 -6.34
C PRO A 224 -1.33 9.13 -6.60
N HIS A 225 -0.56 8.17 -7.12
CA HIS A 225 0.80 8.45 -7.58
C HIS A 225 0.79 9.44 -8.76
N ASP A 226 -0.37 9.66 -9.38
CA ASP A 226 -0.55 10.60 -10.48
C ASP A 226 -1.52 11.72 -10.07
N TRP A 227 -1.02 12.95 -10.09
CA TRP A 227 -1.82 14.16 -9.90
C TRP A 227 -2.68 14.41 -11.14
N SER A 228 -3.99 14.18 -11.04
CA SER A 228 -4.90 14.52 -12.12
C SER A 228 -4.89 16.04 -12.39
N ALA A 229 -5.18 16.44 -13.64
CA ALA A 229 -5.27 17.86 -13.99
C ALA A 229 -6.31 18.60 -13.13
N GLU A 230 -7.39 17.93 -12.77
CA GLU A 230 -8.45 18.47 -11.91
C GLU A 230 -7.96 18.68 -10.47
N THR A 231 -7.25 17.69 -9.91
CA THR A 231 -6.67 17.77 -8.56
C THR A 231 -5.65 18.91 -8.47
N LEU A 232 -4.79 19.06 -9.49
CA LEU A 232 -3.86 20.19 -9.59
C LEU A 232 -4.61 21.52 -9.68
N GLN A 233 -5.65 21.60 -10.51
CA GLN A 233 -6.44 22.83 -10.66
C GLN A 233 -7.11 23.24 -9.35
N ARG A 234 -7.66 22.29 -8.57
CA ARG A 234 -8.23 22.55 -7.24
C ARG A 234 -7.17 23.08 -6.28
N MET A 235 -5.99 22.47 -6.24
CA MET A 235 -4.87 22.92 -5.41
C MET A 235 -4.41 24.34 -5.80
N HIS A 236 -4.23 24.62 -7.10
CA HIS A 236 -3.84 25.94 -7.58
C HIS A 236 -4.91 27.00 -7.31
N HIS A 237 -6.19 26.66 -7.43
CA HIS A 237 -7.28 27.57 -7.09
C HIS A 237 -7.25 27.92 -5.59
N PHE A 238 -7.08 26.93 -4.72
CA PHE A 238 -6.97 27.15 -3.28
C PHE A 238 -5.76 28.03 -2.94
N ILE A 239 -4.58 27.72 -3.48
CA ILE A 239 -3.36 28.51 -3.28
C ILE A 239 -3.56 29.95 -3.76
N SER A 240 -4.12 30.13 -4.96
CA SER A 240 -4.35 31.47 -5.52
C SER A 240 -5.39 32.27 -4.73
N LYS A 241 -6.37 31.61 -4.10
CA LYS A 241 -7.44 32.28 -3.34
C LYS A 241 -6.97 32.69 -1.96
N HIS A 242 -6.17 31.86 -1.30
CA HIS A 242 -5.83 32.02 0.12
C HIS A 242 -4.41 32.55 0.37
N TYR A 243 -3.47 32.37 -0.55
CA TYR A 243 -2.06 32.78 -0.39
C TYR A 243 -1.63 33.87 -1.38
N MET A 244 -2.59 34.60 -1.97
CA MET A 244 -2.29 35.58 -3.02
C MET A 244 -1.42 36.75 -2.54
N GLN A 245 -1.43 37.04 -1.24
CA GLN A 245 -0.70 38.14 -0.61
C GLN A 245 0.36 37.64 0.40
N GLU A 246 0.48 36.33 0.60
CA GLU A 246 1.46 35.79 1.56
C GLU A 246 2.80 35.51 0.87
N PRO A 247 3.94 35.77 1.55
CA PRO A 247 5.27 35.53 1.00
C PRO A 247 5.61 34.03 0.83
N SER A 248 4.84 33.15 1.45
CA SER A 248 5.05 31.69 1.41
C SER A 248 3.72 30.95 1.56
N VAL A 249 3.58 29.82 0.84
CA VAL A 249 2.43 28.93 0.99
C VAL A 249 2.63 28.04 2.21
N ASN A 250 1.68 28.03 3.14
CA ASN A 250 1.66 27.07 4.24
C ASN A 250 1.12 25.72 3.73
N TRP A 251 2.04 24.79 3.44
CA TRP A 251 1.71 23.50 2.86
C TRP A 251 0.88 22.59 3.77
N ASP A 252 0.92 22.77 5.09
CA ASP A 252 0.11 21.97 6.02
C ASP A 252 -1.38 22.30 5.85
N ILE A 253 -1.72 23.57 5.65
CA ILE A 253 -3.10 24.00 5.39
C ILE A 253 -3.58 23.51 4.01
N VAL A 254 -2.71 23.58 3.00
CA VAL A 254 -3.01 23.01 1.67
C VAL A 254 -3.21 21.49 1.77
N SER A 255 -2.41 20.81 2.59
CA SER A 255 -2.50 19.36 2.82
C SER A 255 -3.85 18.96 3.40
N LEU A 256 -4.33 19.72 4.39
CA LEU A 256 -5.63 19.53 5.02
C LEU A 256 -6.76 19.72 4.01
N TYR A 257 -6.69 20.77 3.18
CA TYR A 257 -7.69 21.03 2.14
C TYR A 257 -7.70 19.93 1.06
N MET A 258 -6.52 19.47 0.65
CA MET A 258 -6.39 18.47 -0.42
C MET A 258 -6.59 17.03 0.07
N SER A 259 -6.57 16.80 1.39
CA SER A 259 -6.49 15.46 1.99
C SER A 259 -5.32 14.64 1.43
N ILE A 260 -4.20 15.31 1.17
CA ILE A 260 -2.94 14.76 0.64
C ILE A 260 -1.82 15.31 1.52
N ASP A 261 -0.72 14.59 1.72
CA ASP A 261 0.37 15.07 2.57
C ASP A 261 1.03 16.37 2.03
N ALA A 262 1.49 17.22 2.95
CA ALA A 262 2.04 18.54 2.63
C ALA A 262 3.23 18.50 1.66
N HIS A 263 4.05 17.44 1.74
CA HIS A 263 5.22 17.28 0.88
C HIS A 263 4.82 16.97 -0.56
N SER A 264 3.87 16.04 -0.76
CA SER A 264 3.29 15.75 -2.07
C SER A 264 2.62 16.96 -2.71
N CYS A 265 1.90 17.79 -1.93
CA CYS A 265 1.31 19.04 -2.40
C CYS A 265 2.39 20.04 -2.89
N ALA A 266 3.47 20.19 -2.11
CA ALA A 266 4.58 21.08 -2.46
C ALA A 266 5.30 20.62 -3.74
N ASP A 267 5.63 19.33 -3.84
CA ASP A 267 6.29 18.76 -5.02
C ASP A 267 5.42 18.87 -6.27
N ALA A 268 4.12 18.60 -6.15
CA ALA A 268 3.18 18.73 -7.26
C ALA A 268 3.07 20.17 -7.77
N HIS A 269 3.04 21.15 -6.86
CA HIS A 269 3.02 22.56 -7.20
C HIS A 269 4.32 23.01 -7.89
N ILE A 270 5.48 22.58 -7.39
CA ILE A 270 6.79 22.88 -7.99
C ILE A 270 6.87 22.28 -9.40
N ASN A 271 6.42 21.04 -9.57
CA ASN A 271 6.45 20.35 -10.85
C ASN A 271 5.49 20.99 -11.88
N SER A 272 4.26 21.34 -11.46
CA SER A 272 3.27 21.96 -12.35
C SER A 272 3.62 23.39 -12.75
N THR A 273 4.24 24.17 -11.84
CA THR A 273 4.72 25.52 -12.16
C THR A 273 5.98 25.52 -13.03
N SER A 274 6.79 24.46 -12.93
CA SER A 274 7.98 24.26 -13.77
C SER A 274 7.62 23.81 -15.20
N GLN A 275 6.55 23.03 -15.36
CA GLN A 275 6.01 22.64 -16.67
C GLN A 275 5.20 23.79 -17.28
N LYS A 276 5.89 24.75 -17.93
CA LYS A 276 5.23 25.88 -18.60
C LYS A 276 4.22 25.44 -19.65
N MET A 277 2.98 25.91 -19.47
CA MET A 277 1.85 25.85 -20.40
C MET A 277 2.21 26.25 -21.84
N THR A 278 1.52 25.61 -22.80
CA THR A 278 1.60 25.86 -24.24
C THR A 278 1.37 27.33 -24.63
N PRO A 279 1.89 27.77 -25.80
CA PRO A 279 1.94 29.20 -26.20
C PRO A 279 0.58 29.92 -26.32
N ALA A 280 -0.55 29.21 -26.35
CA ALA A 280 -1.87 29.77 -26.65
C ALA A 280 -2.46 30.67 -25.53
N ILE A 281 -1.93 30.63 -24.31
CA ILE A 281 -2.48 31.38 -23.15
C ILE A 281 -1.54 32.53 -22.72
N ARG A 282 -0.88 33.20 -23.68
CA ARG A 282 0.11 34.26 -23.39
C ARG A 282 -0.43 35.70 -23.51
N SER A 283 -1.62 35.93 -24.05
CA SER A 283 -2.05 37.29 -24.42
C SER A 283 -2.75 38.11 -23.32
N LYS A 284 -3.02 37.55 -22.12
CA LYS A 284 -3.74 38.29 -21.08
C LYS A 284 -3.24 37.99 -19.66
N ARG A 285 -2.09 38.54 -19.26
CA ARG A 285 -1.79 38.81 -17.84
C ARG A 285 -0.73 39.90 -17.71
N LYS A 286 -1.17 41.09 -17.29
CA LYS A 286 -0.30 42.20 -16.89
C LYS A 286 0.32 41.88 -15.53
N SER A 287 1.63 42.12 -15.44
CA SER A 287 2.46 42.33 -14.24
C SER A 287 2.09 41.57 -12.95
N ILE A 288 2.66 40.37 -12.80
CA ILE A 288 2.92 39.76 -11.48
C ILE A 288 4.41 39.96 -11.18
N PRO A 289 4.83 40.26 -9.93
CA PRO A 289 6.23 40.45 -9.58
C PRO A 289 7.06 39.22 -9.98
N LYS A 290 8.22 39.45 -10.60
CA LYS A 290 9.15 38.41 -11.02
C LYS A 290 9.63 37.63 -9.79
N TYR A 291 8.95 36.52 -9.45
CA TYR A 291 9.52 35.50 -8.58
C TYR A 291 10.89 35.14 -9.14
N GLN A 292 11.92 35.23 -8.29
CA GLN A 292 13.32 35.08 -8.67
C GLN A 292 13.46 33.87 -9.60
N ALA A 293 13.82 34.13 -10.85
CA ALA A 293 14.04 33.08 -11.82
C ALA A 293 15.04 32.10 -11.21
N VAL A 294 14.63 30.86 -10.96
CA VAL A 294 15.49 29.78 -10.48
C VAL A 294 16.72 29.79 -11.37
N LYS A 295 17.86 30.27 -10.82
CA LYS A 295 19.11 30.37 -11.58
C LYS A 295 19.39 28.96 -12.08
N LYS A 296 19.39 28.78 -13.41
CA LYS A 296 19.74 27.50 -14.02
C LYS A 296 21.08 27.07 -13.42
N VAL A 297 21.11 25.88 -12.83
CA VAL A 297 22.30 25.35 -12.16
C VAL A 297 23.45 25.40 -13.16
N ARG A 298 24.53 26.09 -12.80
CA ARG A 298 25.72 26.24 -13.63
C ARG A 298 26.28 24.85 -13.97
N PRO A 299 26.64 24.55 -15.23
CA PRO A 299 27.28 23.28 -15.58
C PRO A 299 28.58 23.10 -14.80
N TRP A 300 28.96 21.85 -14.53
CA TRP A 300 30.21 21.52 -13.84
C TRP A 300 31.41 21.69 -14.76
N THR A 301 32.44 22.40 -14.31
CA THR A 301 33.70 22.54 -15.05
C THR A 301 34.62 21.34 -14.80
N ALA A 302 35.59 21.11 -15.69
CA ALA A 302 36.57 20.04 -15.52
C ALA A 302 37.37 20.19 -14.21
N GLU A 303 37.77 21.42 -13.86
CA GLU A 303 38.48 21.76 -12.62
C GLU A 303 37.64 21.49 -11.36
N GLU A 304 36.32 21.75 -11.40
CA GLU A 304 35.42 21.40 -10.29
C GLU A 304 35.31 19.88 -10.12
N HIS A 305 35.26 19.14 -11.23
CA HIS A 305 35.25 17.68 -11.19
C HIS A 305 36.57 17.10 -10.67
N GLU A 306 37.71 17.70 -11.01
CA GLU A 306 39.02 17.31 -10.50
C GLU A 306 39.14 17.60 -9.00
N ARG A 307 38.71 18.78 -8.53
CA ARG A 307 38.68 19.11 -7.10
C ARG A 307 37.74 18.19 -6.32
N LEU A 308 36.56 17.89 -6.86
CA LEU A 308 35.63 16.94 -6.25
C LEU A 308 36.27 15.55 -6.13
N GLU A 309 37.01 15.10 -7.15
CA GLU A 309 37.72 13.82 -7.11
C GLU A 309 38.86 13.81 -6.10
N LYS A 310 39.71 14.85 -6.08
CA LYS A 310 40.75 15.02 -5.07
C LYS A 310 40.18 15.01 -3.64
N ALA A 311 39.05 15.68 -3.42
CA ALA A 311 38.39 15.69 -2.12
C ALA A 311 37.91 14.30 -1.69
N MET A 312 37.39 13.51 -2.63
CA MET A 312 36.88 12.17 -2.33
C MET A 312 37.98 11.12 -2.19
N THR A 313 39.10 11.28 -2.89
CA THR A 313 40.32 10.48 -2.69
C THR A 313 40.95 10.78 -1.33
N ASN A 314 40.94 12.05 -0.90
CA ASN A 314 41.48 12.50 0.38
C ASN A 314 40.42 12.53 1.48
N ARG A 315 39.61 11.47 1.59
CA ARG A 315 38.47 11.39 2.53
C ARG A 315 38.86 11.55 4.01
N HIS A 316 40.12 11.33 4.35
CA HIS A 316 40.65 11.56 5.70
C HIS A 316 40.76 13.06 6.05
N VAL A 317 40.90 13.93 5.05
CA VAL A 317 40.95 15.39 5.20
C VAL A 317 39.54 15.99 5.17
N PHE A 318 38.66 15.44 4.34
CA PHE A 318 37.29 15.96 4.15
C PHE A 318 36.27 15.03 4.81
N GLN A 319 36.01 15.26 6.09
CA GLN A 319 35.12 14.42 6.90
C GLN A 319 33.64 14.64 6.57
N SER A 320 33.27 15.83 6.09
CA SER A 320 31.89 16.18 5.76
C SER A 320 31.74 16.66 4.31
N TRP A 321 30.53 16.51 3.76
CA TRP A 321 30.19 17.11 2.46
C TRP A 321 30.21 18.64 2.47
N ALA A 322 30.14 19.27 3.63
CA ALA A 322 30.33 20.72 3.77
C ALA A 322 31.77 21.11 3.48
N ASP A 323 32.74 20.31 3.96
CA ASP A 323 34.16 20.52 3.66
C ASP A 323 34.45 20.30 2.17
N VAL A 324 33.83 19.26 1.58
CA VAL A 324 33.90 19.01 0.14
C VAL A 324 33.34 20.19 -0.65
N ALA A 325 32.18 20.72 -0.28
CA ALA A 325 31.58 21.88 -0.95
C ALA A 325 32.47 23.13 -0.85
N LYS A 326 33.02 23.40 0.34
CA LYS A 326 33.98 24.49 0.57
C LYS A 326 35.25 24.33 -0.27
N TYR A 327 35.76 23.11 -0.39
CA TYR A 327 36.97 22.81 -1.17
C TYR A 327 36.76 22.90 -2.69
N VAL A 328 35.63 22.40 -3.19
CA VAL A 328 35.26 22.52 -4.62
C VAL A 328 35.09 24.00 -4.99
N GLY A 329 34.57 24.82 -4.07
CA GLY A 329 34.41 26.26 -4.22
C GLY A 329 33.29 26.66 -5.18
N ASN A 330 33.32 27.90 -5.67
CA ASN A 330 32.41 28.43 -6.70
C ASN A 330 30.91 28.30 -6.37
N ASP A 331 30.53 28.58 -5.11
CA ASP A 331 29.14 28.52 -4.62
C ASP A 331 28.45 27.16 -4.83
N ARG A 332 29.22 26.06 -4.97
CA ARG A 332 28.64 24.72 -5.03
C ARG A 332 28.07 24.34 -3.67
N THR A 333 26.80 23.98 -3.68
CA THR A 333 26.14 23.49 -2.46
C THR A 333 26.56 22.06 -2.16
N VAL A 334 26.46 21.68 -0.89
CA VAL A 334 26.62 20.31 -0.38
C VAL A 334 25.88 19.29 -1.27
N ASN A 335 24.61 19.58 -1.57
CA ASN A 335 23.78 18.70 -2.39
C ASN A 335 24.29 18.61 -3.84
N SER A 336 24.76 19.73 -4.40
CA SER A 336 25.34 19.74 -5.75
C SER A 336 26.57 18.84 -5.84
N CYS A 337 27.49 18.93 -4.88
CA CYS A 337 28.69 18.08 -4.83
C CYS A 337 28.34 16.60 -4.64
N MET A 338 27.39 16.31 -3.74
CA MET A 338 26.92 14.94 -3.51
C MET A 338 26.31 14.31 -4.76
N VAL A 339 25.39 15.02 -5.43
CA VAL A 339 24.76 14.56 -6.67
C VAL A 339 25.79 14.38 -7.78
N ALA A 340 26.70 15.35 -7.97
CA ALA A 340 27.73 15.27 -9.00
C ALA A 340 28.67 14.07 -8.79
N TRP A 341 29.05 13.79 -7.54
CA TRP A 341 29.86 12.63 -7.22
C TRP A 341 29.12 11.32 -7.50
N HIS A 342 27.86 11.22 -7.09
CA HIS A 342 27.03 10.04 -7.36
C HIS A 342 26.86 9.81 -8.86
N LEU A 343 26.62 10.87 -9.64
CA LEU A 343 26.53 10.78 -11.10
C LEU A 343 27.86 10.39 -11.74
N LYS A 344 29.00 10.90 -11.24
CA LYS A 344 30.33 10.51 -11.73
C LYS A 344 30.61 9.04 -11.43
N GLN A 345 30.33 8.57 -10.22
CA GLN A 345 30.43 7.16 -9.88
C GLN A 345 29.55 6.31 -10.78
N GLN A 346 28.30 6.73 -11.05
CA GLN A 346 27.40 6.04 -11.98
C GLN A 346 27.95 5.97 -13.41
N ARG A 347 28.61 7.03 -13.89
CA ARG A 347 29.22 7.07 -15.24
C ARG A 347 30.45 6.20 -15.38
N GLN A 348 31.22 6.03 -14.30
CA GLN A 348 32.39 5.16 -14.28
C GLN A 348 32.03 3.67 -14.22
N GLN A 349 30.77 3.34 -13.94
CA GLN A 349 30.37 1.94 -13.90
C GLN A 349 30.15 1.40 -15.31
N PRO A 350 30.56 0.14 -15.60
CA PRO A 350 30.39 -0.44 -16.92
C PRO A 350 28.91 -0.46 -17.27
N ALA A 351 28.55 0.34 -18.28
CA ALA A 351 27.17 0.53 -18.71
C ALA A 351 26.52 -0.78 -19.20
N LEU A 352 27.33 -1.74 -19.62
CA LEU A 352 26.88 -2.98 -20.22
C LEU A 352 26.77 -4.09 -19.18
N TRP A 353 25.61 -4.74 -19.16
CA TRP A 353 25.41 -6.00 -18.45
C TRP A 353 26.11 -7.12 -19.22
N THR A 354 27.06 -7.78 -18.58
CA THR A 354 27.67 -9.01 -19.08
C THR A 354 26.64 -10.14 -19.05
N ASP A 355 26.87 -11.20 -19.83
CA ASP A 355 25.93 -12.33 -19.84
C ASP A 355 25.96 -13.09 -18.50
N ALA A 356 27.12 -13.20 -17.85
CA ALA A 356 27.24 -13.76 -16.50
C ALA A 356 26.40 -12.99 -15.46
N GLU A 357 26.40 -11.66 -15.50
CA GLU A 357 25.55 -10.85 -14.62
C GLU A 357 24.05 -11.05 -14.91
N LYS A 358 23.67 -11.15 -16.19
CA LYS A 358 22.28 -11.42 -16.58
C LYS A 358 21.82 -12.79 -16.10
N ASP A 359 22.68 -13.80 -16.20
CA ASP A 359 22.39 -15.16 -15.77
C ASP A 359 22.27 -15.24 -14.24
N LEU A 360 23.15 -14.55 -13.49
CA LEU A 360 23.04 -14.42 -12.04
C LEU A 360 21.74 -13.72 -11.63
N LEU A 361 21.35 -12.65 -12.32
CA LEU A 361 20.09 -11.94 -12.07
C LEU A 361 18.87 -12.83 -12.36
N GLU A 362 18.89 -13.57 -13.45
CA GLU A 362 17.84 -14.54 -13.77
C GLU A 362 17.73 -15.63 -12.69
N ALA A 363 18.85 -16.14 -12.19
CA ALA A 363 18.87 -17.15 -11.12
C ALA A 363 18.28 -16.62 -9.81
N GLU A 364 18.63 -15.40 -9.40
CA GLU A 364 18.07 -14.75 -8.20
C GLU A 364 16.56 -14.50 -8.35
N LEU A 365 16.11 -14.05 -9.52
CA LEU A 365 14.69 -13.81 -9.80
C LEU A 365 13.84 -15.09 -9.84
N MET A 366 14.47 -16.25 -10.01
CA MET A 366 13.80 -17.55 -10.01
C MET A 366 13.63 -18.15 -8.61
N LYS A 367 14.25 -17.56 -7.58
CA LYS A 367 14.02 -17.99 -6.20
C LYS A 367 12.55 -17.74 -5.81
N PRO A 368 11.91 -18.66 -5.07
CA PRO A 368 10.47 -18.64 -4.81
C PRO A 368 10.00 -17.48 -3.92
N ASP A 369 10.92 -16.73 -3.32
CA ASP A 369 10.59 -15.65 -2.40
C ASP A 369 9.98 -14.45 -3.14
N LYS A 370 8.86 -13.94 -2.61
CA LYS A 370 8.17 -12.79 -3.20
C LYS A 370 9.12 -11.58 -3.21
N PRO A 371 9.33 -10.93 -4.36
CA PRO A 371 10.23 -9.79 -4.43
C PRO A 371 9.63 -8.60 -3.67
N SER A 372 10.14 -8.34 -2.46
CA SER A 372 9.87 -7.10 -1.72
C SER A 372 10.72 -5.95 -2.30
N ARG A 373 10.41 -4.68 -1.98
CA ARG A 373 11.31 -3.56 -2.33
C ARG A 373 12.72 -3.74 -1.74
N HIS A 374 12.84 -4.40 -0.58
CA HIS A 374 14.11 -4.77 0.01
C HIS A 374 14.89 -5.79 -0.82
N HIS A 375 14.19 -6.68 -1.52
CA HIS A 375 14.79 -7.67 -2.40
C HIS A 375 15.61 -7.02 -3.53
N ALA A 376 15.15 -5.89 -4.10
CA ALA A 376 15.93 -5.17 -5.12
C ALA A 376 17.24 -4.61 -4.57
N ARG A 377 17.27 -4.13 -3.32
CA ARG A 377 18.51 -3.64 -2.69
C ARG A 377 19.47 -4.78 -2.36
N LEU A 378 18.94 -5.93 -1.92
CA LEU A 378 19.75 -7.13 -1.70
C LEU A 378 20.37 -7.61 -3.01
N ILE A 379 19.57 -7.73 -4.08
CA ILE A 379 20.07 -8.07 -5.41
C ILE A 379 21.13 -7.05 -5.87
N LEU A 380 20.94 -5.75 -5.61
CA LEU A 380 21.91 -4.72 -6.01
C LEU A 380 23.30 -4.94 -5.43
N SER A 381 23.40 -5.48 -4.21
CA SER A 381 24.70 -5.82 -3.61
C SER A 381 25.48 -6.92 -4.37
N LEU A 382 24.80 -7.71 -5.22
CA LEU A 382 25.44 -8.73 -6.07
C LEU A 382 26.02 -8.15 -7.36
N PHE A 383 25.70 -6.90 -7.70
CA PHE A 383 26.11 -6.25 -8.94
C PHE A 383 26.90 -4.97 -8.65
N PRO A 384 28.14 -5.09 -8.14
CA PRO A 384 28.99 -3.93 -7.93
C PRO A 384 29.20 -3.24 -9.27
N GLY A 385 28.91 -1.94 -9.33
CA GLY A 385 28.94 -1.24 -10.60
C GLY A 385 27.60 -1.19 -11.35
N LYS A 386 26.47 -1.56 -10.74
CA LYS A 386 25.15 -1.23 -11.28
C LYS A 386 24.43 -0.25 -10.36
N SER A 387 23.70 0.68 -10.95
CA SER A 387 22.76 1.53 -10.20
C SER A 387 21.43 0.81 -9.96
N LEU A 388 20.68 1.23 -8.93
CA LEU A 388 19.36 0.68 -8.65
C LEU A 388 18.42 0.80 -9.86
N VAL A 389 18.50 1.91 -10.60
CA VAL A 389 17.68 2.14 -11.80
C VAL A 389 18.06 1.18 -12.92
N GLN A 390 19.36 0.95 -13.14
CA GLN A 390 19.83 -0.05 -14.12
C GLN A 390 19.39 -1.46 -13.74
N LEU A 391 19.49 -1.81 -12.46
CA LEU A 391 19.00 -3.09 -11.95
C LEU A 391 17.50 -3.25 -12.15
N GLN A 392 16.69 -2.24 -11.80
CA GLN A 392 15.24 -2.29 -11.99
C GLN A 392 14.85 -2.48 -13.47
N ALA A 393 15.50 -1.75 -14.37
CA ALA A 393 15.30 -1.90 -15.81
C ALA A 393 15.68 -3.31 -16.28
N GLN A 394 16.78 -3.86 -15.79
CA GLN A 394 17.22 -5.20 -16.16
C GLN A 394 16.34 -6.30 -15.54
N MET A 395 15.87 -6.14 -14.30
CA MET A 395 14.90 -7.02 -13.66
C MET A 395 13.59 -7.06 -14.45
N ALA A 396 13.11 -5.91 -14.96
CA ALA A 396 11.93 -5.86 -15.80
C ALA A 396 12.13 -6.66 -17.12
N LYS A 397 13.29 -6.51 -17.77
CA LYS A 397 13.65 -7.29 -18.96
C LYS A 397 13.75 -8.79 -18.66
N ALA A 398 14.45 -9.17 -17.59
CA ALA A 398 14.62 -10.56 -17.17
C ALA A 398 13.27 -11.19 -16.83
N ARG A 399 12.40 -10.48 -16.10
CA ARG A 399 11.02 -10.93 -15.82
C ARG A 399 10.21 -11.11 -17.10
N SER A 400 10.29 -10.17 -18.05
CA SER A 400 9.62 -10.30 -19.34
C SER A 400 10.11 -11.51 -20.14
N LYS A 401 11.42 -11.79 -20.11
CA LYS A 401 12.03 -12.96 -20.76
C LYS A 401 11.63 -14.27 -20.07
N LEU A 402 11.70 -14.35 -18.74
CA LEU A 402 11.22 -15.50 -17.95
C LEU A 402 9.73 -15.75 -18.19
N HIS A 403 8.94 -14.68 -18.22
CA HIS A 403 7.53 -14.72 -18.56
C HIS A 403 7.32 -15.25 -19.98
N SER A 404 8.07 -14.77 -20.97
CA SER A 404 7.99 -15.22 -22.37
C SER A 404 8.38 -16.69 -22.53
N ARG A 405 9.44 -17.15 -21.85
CA ARG A 405 9.85 -18.56 -21.82
C ARG A 405 8.77 -19.43 -21.18
N ARG A 406 8.20 -18.99 -20.06
CA ARG A 406 7.09 -19.68 -19.40
C ARG A 406 5.89 -19.76 -20.34
N VAL A 407 5.48 -18.66 -20.95
CA VAL A 407 4.41 -18.60 -21.97
C VAL A 407 4.66 -19.57 -23.11
N GLN A 408 5.85 -19.57 -23.71
CA GLN A 408 6.17 -20.47 -24.82
C GLN A 408 6.07 -21.94 -24.42
N LYS A 409 6.53 -22.31 -23.22
CA LYS A 409 6.43 -23.68 -22.70
C LYS A 409 4.97 -24.11 -22.47
N ILE A 410 4.12 -23.19 -21.99
CA ILE A 410 2.69 -23.42 -21.75
C ILE A 410 1.90 -23.55 -23.08
N VAL A 411 2.35 -22.89 -24.15
CA VAL A 411 1.57 -22.77 -25.40
C VAL A 411 1.33 -24.09 -26.15
N LEU A 412 2.08 -25.17 -25.91
CA LEU A 412 1.86 -26.45 -26.62
C LEU A 412 1.01 -27.45 -25.82
N ASP A 413 1.38 -27.80 -24.59
CA ASP A 413 0.63 -28.78 -23.79
C ASP A 413 -0.55 -28.19 -23.02
N ASP A 414 -0.48 -26.92 -22.59
CA ASP A 414 -1.54 -26.32 -21.78
C ASP A 414 -2.63 -25.65 -22.62
N SER A 415 -2.53 -25.65 -23.95
CA SER A 415 -3.58 -25.09 -24.82
C SER A 415 -4.89 -25.87 -24.68
N GLN A 416 -4.84 -27.21 -24.69
CA GLN A 416 -6.04 -28.04 -24.49
C GLN A 416 -6.54 -27.91 -23.06
N ARG A 417 -5.64 -27.97 -22.08
CA ARG A 417 -5.97 -27.82 -20.65
C ARG A 417 -6.64 -26.47 -20.35
N LEU A 418 -6.21 -25.39 -21.02
CA LEU A 418 -6.83 -24.07 -20.93
C LEU A 418 -8.22 -24.04 -21.57
N LEU A 419 -8.41 -24.72 -22.71
CA LEU A 419 -9.73 -24.83 -23.35
C LEU A 419 -10.71 -25.64 -22.48
N ASP A 420 -10.26 -26.77 -21.93
CA ASP A 420 -11.07 -27.62 -21.06
C ASP A 420 -11.45 -26.89 -19.77
N ALA A 421 -10.48 -26.23 -19.12
CA ALA A 421 -10.73 -25.42 -17.93
C ALA A 421 -11.67 -24.25 -18.23
N ALA A 422 -11.54 -23.59 -19.39
CA ALA A 422 -12.45 -22.52 -19.79
C ALA A 422 -13.88 -22.98 -20.09
N ALA A 423 -14.06 -24.25 -20.50
CA ALA A 423 -15.38 -24.85 -20.71
C ALA A 423 -16.03 -25.27 -19.38
N GLN A 424 -15.24 -25.73 -18.41
CA GLN A 424 -15.73 -26.22 -17.11
C GLN A 424 -15.94 -25.11 -16.08
N LEU A 425 -15.10 -24.06 -16.11
CA LEU A 425 -15.08 -23.01 -15.10
C LEU A 425 -15.69 -21.72 -15.64
N ILE A 426 -16.99 -21.75 -15.87
CA ILE A 426 -17.78 -20.59 -16.28
C ILE A 426 -18.29 -19.90 -15.02
N ASP A 427 -18.14 -18.58 -14.97
CA ASP A 427 -18.76 -17.74 -13.93
C ASP A 427 -20.29 -17.74 -14.13
N PRO A 428 -21.07 -18.23 -13.16
CA PRO A 428 -22.53 -18.33 -13.28
C PRO A 428 -23.21 -17.00 -13.54
N SER A 429 -22.62 -15.89 -13.08
CA SER A 429 -23.22 -14.56 -13.17
C SER A 429 -23.04 -13.93 -14.56
N SER A 430 -21.90 -14.18 -15.20
CA SER A 430 -21.55 -13.56 -16.49
C SER A 430 -21.71 -14.50 -17.68
N GLY A 431 -21.79 -15.82 -17.45
CA GLY A 431 -21.74 -16.83 -18.50
C GLY A 431 -20.39 -16.87 -19.25
N LEU A 432 -19.37 -16.19 -18.72
CA LEU A 432 -18.03 -16.12 -19.29
C LEU A 432 -17.05 -16.98 -18.47
N PRO A 433 -15.93 -17.44 -19.05
CA PRO A 433 -14.92 -18.19 -18.31
C PRO A 433 -14.37 -17.39 -17.12
N ASP A 434 -14.36 -17.98 -15.92
CA ASP A 434 -13.78 -17.39 -14.71
C ASP A 434 -12.26 -17.48 -14.78
N TRP A 435 -11.64 -16.45 -15.35
CA TRP A 435 -10.20 -16.38 -15.54
C TRP A 435 -9.41 -16.49 -14.23
N ARG A 436 -9.99 -16.15 -13.06
CA ARG A 436 -9.29 -16.31 -11.77
C ARG A 436 -9.18 -17.79 -11.41
N ARG A 437 -10.27 -18.55 -11.48
CA ARG A 437 -10.24 -20.00 -11.20
C ARG A 437 -9.44 -20.77 -12.26
N ILE A 438 -9.60 -20.42 -13.53
CA ILE A 438 -8.82 -21.01 -14.63
C ILE A 438 -7.31 -20.79 -14.43
N SER A 439 -6.91 -19.60 -13.96
CA SER A 439 -5.51 -19.27 -13.68
C SER A 439 -4.86 -20.22 -12.66
N GLN A 440 -5.64 -20.67 -11.67
CA GLN A 440 -5.19 -21.61 -10.64
C GLN A 440 -4.99 -23.01 -11.22
N VAL A 441 -5.89 -23.44 -12.12
CA VAL A 441 -5.79 -24.75 -12.79
C VAL A 441 -4.64 -24.78 -13.79
N VAL A 442 -4.44 -23.73 -14.57
CA VAL A 442 -3.44 -23.68 -15.64
C VAL A 442 -2.05 -23.24 -15.11
N GLY A 443 -1.98 -22.61 -13.93
CA GLY A 443 -0.72 -22.18 -13.33
C GLY A 443 -0.10 -20.95 -14.01
N VAL A 444 -0.94 -20.08 -14.58
CA VAL A 444 -0.57 -18.80 -15.23
C VAL A 444 -1.43 -17.69 -14.67
N THR A 445 -1.15 -16.42 -14.99
CA THR A 445 -2.00 -15.33 -14.46
C THR A 445 -3.34 -15.25 -15.22
N PRO A 446 -4.42 -14.73 -14.60
CA PRO A 446 -5.74 -14.63 -15.24
C PRO A 446 -5.73 -13.89 -16.58
N VAL A 447 -4.96 -12.79 -16.65
CA VAL A 447 -4.82 -11.98 -17.88
C VAL A 447 -4.15 -12.79 -19.00
N MET A 448 -3.16 -13.61 -18.65
CA MET A 448 -2.50 -14.50 -19.61
C MET A 448 -3.44 -15.60 -20.10
N CYS A 449 -4.19 -16.27 -19.21
CA CYS A 449 -5.20 -17.25 -19.59
C CYS A 449 -6.14 -16.67 -20.65
N ARG A 450 -6.70 -15.48 -20.38
CA ARG A 450 -7.61 -14.80 -21.30
C ARG A 450 -6.95 -14.51 -22.65
N ASN A 451 -5.73 -13.95 -22.64
CA ASN A 451 -5.01 -13.61 -23.86
C ASN A 451 -4.63 -14.87 -24.67
N MET A 452 -4.22 -15.94 -24.01
CA MET A 452 -3.91 -17.23 -24.64
C MET A 452 -5.16 -17.87 -25.22
N TYR A 453 -6.24 -17.91 -24.47
CA TYR A 453 -7.54 -18.44 -24.92
C TYR A 453 -8.02 -17.68 -26.16
N ASN A 454 -7.99 -16.34 -26.13
CA ASN A 454 -8.32 -15.52 -27.28
C ASN A 454 -7.41 -15.84 -28.48
N LYS A 455 -6.10 -15.97 -28.26
CA LYS A 455 -5.16 -16.38 -29.32
C LYS A 455 -5.45 -17.77 -29.86
N ILE A 456 -5.87 -18.74 -29.03
CA ILE A 456 -6.20 -20.10 -29.46
C ILE A 456 -7.51 -20.10 -30.27
N LYS A 457 -8.56 -19.45 -29.77
CA LYS A 457 -9.81 -19.22 -30.52
C LYS A 457 -9.53 -18.53 -31.86
N LEU A 458 -8.66 -17.52 -31.86
CA LEU A 458 -8.25 -16.79 -33.07
C LEU A 458 -7.24 -17.56 -33.94
N ARG A 459 -6.52 -18.57 -33.43
CA ARG A 459 -5.68 -19.47 -34.25
C ARG A 459 -6.53 -20.44 -35.06
N GLY A 460 -7.69 -20.84 -34.52
CA GLY A 460 -8.76 -21.47 -35.30
C GLY A 460 -9.24 -20.57 -36.46
N ALA A 461 -9.18 -19.25 -36.28
CA ALA A 461 -9.30 -18.28 -37.37
C ALA A 461 -8.04 -18.21 -38.24
N ARG A 462 -7.86 -19.28 -39.04
CA ARG A 462 -6.68 -19.50 -39.88
C ARG A 462 -6.31 -18.27 -40.71
N LYS A 463 -5.00 -18.07 -40.91
CA LYS A 463 -4.42 -17.15 -41.92
C LYS A 463 -4.54 -17.67 -43.36
N LYS A 464 -5.11 -18.87 -43.58
CA LYS A 464 -5.31 -19.44 -44.93
C LYS A 464 -6.38 -18.67 -45.71
N ASN A 465 -6.33 -18.82 -47.04
CA ASN A 465 -7.32 -18.33 -47.99
C ASN A 465 -8.76 -18.59 -47.50
N TRP A 466 -9.67 -17.67 -47.80
CA TRP A 466 -11.09 -17.84 -47.51
C TRP A 466 -11.63 -18.99 -48.37
N THR A 467 -12.25 -19.96 -47.72
CA THR A 467 -12.95 -21.07 -48.41
C THR A 467 -14.27 -20.56 -48.99
N GLY A 468 -14.81 -21.25 -50.01
CA GLY A 468 -16.11 -20.90 -50.60
C GLY A 468 -17.24 -20.88 -49.56
N LEU A 469 -17.25 -21.84 -48.63
CA LEU A 469 -18.25 -21.90 -47.55
C LEU A 469 -18.14 -20.71 -46.57
N GLU A 470 -16.91 -20.29 -46.23
CA GLU A 470 -16.71 -19.11 -45.38
C GLU A 470 -17.19 -17.82 -46.07
N LEU A 471 -16.97 -17.70 -47.39
CA LEU A 471 -17.48 -16.57 -48.17
C LEU A 471 -19.00 -16.57 -48.21
N GLN A 472 -19.62 -17.72 -48.43
CA GLN A 472 -21.08 -17.85 -48.41
C GLN A 472 -21.66 -17.45 -47.06
N ARG A 473 -21.05 -17.90 -45.95
CA ARG A 473 -21.44 -17.51 -44.59
C ARG A 473 -21.24 -16.01 -44.34
N LEU A 474 -20.13 -15.43 -44.81
CA LEU A 474 -19.89 -13.99 -44.69
C LEU A 474 -20.96 -13.18 -45.43
N THR A 475 -21.28 -13.55 -46.67
CA THR A 475 -22.32 -12.87 -47.47
C THR A 475 -23.69 -13.00 -46.80
N SER A 476 -24.05 -14.20 -46.33
CA SER A 476 -25.31 -14.41 -45.61
C SER A 476 -25.37 -13.59 -44.32
N ALA A 477 -24.29 -13.56 -43.53
CA ALA A 477 -24.21 -12.76 -42.30
C ALA A 477 -24.31 -11.26 -42.58
N LEU A 478 -23.69 -10.76 -43.66
CA LEU A 478 -23.77 -9.35 -44.05
C LEU A 478 -25.19 -8.91 -44.39
N ASN A 479 -25.97 -9.78 -45.05
CA ASN A 479 -27.37 -9.53 -45.40
C ASN A 479 -28.31 -9.59 -44.19
N ASN A 480 -28.01 -10.44 -43.22
CA ASN A 480 -28.87 -10.68 -42.06
C ASN A 480 -28.60 -9.68 -40.91
N VAL A 481 -27.38 -9.21 -40.73
CA VAL A 481 -27.02 -8.30 -39.63
C VAL A 481 -27.16 -6.84 -40.09
N ARG A 482 -28.24 -6.18 -39.63
CA ARG A 482 -28.57 -4.78 -39.93
C ARG A 482 -27.97 -3.75 -38.96
N GLU A 483 -27.29 -4.18 -37.89
CA GLU A 483 -26.68 -3.24 -36.94
C GLU A 483 -25.62 -2.35 -37.58
N GLU A 484 -25.66 -1.04 -37.32
CA GLU A 484 -24.75 -0.06 -37.91
C GLU A 484 -23.47 0.20 -37.09
N ARG A 485 -23.35 -0.36 -35.89
CA ARG A 485 -22.30 -0.01 -34.91
C ARG A 485 -21.09 -0.94 -34.94
N ASP A 486 -20.07 -0.59 -34.16
CA ASP A 486 -18.82 -1.37 -33.96
C ASP A 486 -19.06 -2.83 -33.53
N SER A 487 -20.24 -3.15 -32.98
CA SER A 487 -20.69 -4.52 -32.65
C SER A 487 -20.98 -5.39 -33.88
N ARG A 488 -21.33 -4.79 -35.04
CA ARG A 488 -21.75 -5.52 -36.26
C ARG A 488 -20.74 -6.60 -36.64
N TRP A 489 -19.46 -6.24 -36.63
CA TRP A 489 -18.39 -7.16 -37.03
C TRP A 489 -18.14 -8.27 -36.01
N GLN A 490 -18.48 -8.04 -34.75
CA GLN A 490 -18.42 -9.08 -33.73
C GLN A 490 -19.50 -10.14 -33.99
N ILE A 491 -20.72 -9.72 -34.30
CA ILE A 491 -21.83 -10.61 -34.63
C ILE A 491 -21.54 -11.37 -35.94
N ILE A 492 -21.08 -10.66 -36.98
CA ILE A 492 -20.71 -11.29 -38.26
C ILE A 492 -19.60 -12.32 -38.05
N ALA A 493 -18.58 -12.03 -37.25
CA ALA A 493 -17.51 -12.98 -36.94
C ALA A 493 -18.03 -14.24 -36.23
N GLN A 494 -19.00 -14.08 -35.32
CA GLN A 494 -19.65 -15.21 -34.66
C GLN A 494 -20.44 -16.07 -35.66
N LEU A 495 -21.18 -15.45 -36.59
CA LEU A 495 -21.93 -16.17 -37.63
C LEU A 495 -21.03 -16.89 -38.65
N VAL A 496 -19.88 -16.29 -39.00
CA VAL A 496 -18.87 -16.95 -39.85
C VAL A 496 -18.18 -18.10 -39.08
N GLY A 497 -17.97 -17.93 -37.78
CA GLY A 497 -17.46 -18.93 -36.84
C GLY A 497 -15.96 -19.21 -36.92
N SER A 498 -15.34 -18.93 -38.07
CA SER A 498 -13.93 -19.23 -38.34
C SER A 498 -13.06 -18.01 -38.61
N ARG A 499 -13.56 -16.77 -38.46
CA ARG A 499 -12.81 -15.55 -38.79
C ARG A 499 -13.03 -14.49 -37.72
N SER A 500 -12.00 -13.69 -37.45
CA SER A 500 -12.10 -12.57 -36.49
C SER A 500 -12.89 -11.39 -37.07
N PRO A 501 -13.46 -10.50 -36.23
CA PRO A 501 -14.20 -9.31 -36.68
C PRO A 501 -13.43 -8.47 -37.70
N THR A 502 -12.15 -8.23 -37.43
CA THR A 502 -11.26 -7.46 -38.31
C THR A 502 -10.98 -8.17 -39.63
N GLN A 503 -10.87 -9.50 -39.64
CA GLN A 503 -10.71 -10.28 -40.87
C GLN A 503 -11.98 -10.24 -41.74
N CYS A 504 -13.17 -10.37 -41.12
CA CYS A 504 -14.45 -10.26 -41.81
C CYS A 504 -14.61 -8.88 -42.45
N LEU A 505 -14.32 -7.79 -41.71
CA LEU A 505 -14.34 -6.43 -42.21
C LEU A 505 -13.41 -6.26 -43.42
N HIS A 506 -12.13 -6.63 -43.28
CA HIS A 506 -11.17 -6.50 -44.37
C HIS A 506 -11.56 -7.30 -45.61
N LYS A 507 -12.11 -8.50 -45.44
CA LYS A 507 -12.56 -9.31 -46.57
C LYS A 507 -13.78 -8.70 -47.24
N ALA A 508 -14.75 -8.22 -46.47
CA ALA A 508 -15.95 -7.56 -46.99
C ALA A 508 -15.58 -6.29 -47.79
N GLN A 509 -14.65 -5.47 -47.27
CA GLN A 509 -14.11 -4.31 -47.98
C GLN A 509 -13.45 -4.70 -49.32
N ARG A 510 -12.63 -5.76 -49.34
CA ARG A 510 -11.98 -6.25 -50.57
C ARG A 510 -12.94 -6.83 -51.60
N GLN A 511 -14.12 -7.28 -51.18
CA GLN A 511 -15.16 -7.80 -52.09
C GLN A 511 -16.14 -6.72 -52.53
N GLY A 512 -15.96 -5.46 -52.11
CA GLY A 512 -16.86 -4.36 -52.46
C GLY A 512 -18.18 -4.34 -51.70
N PHE A 513 -18.38 -5.21 -50.70
CA PHE A 513 -19.61 -5.22 -49.89
C PHE A 513 -19.72 -4.03 -48.94
N VAL A 514 -18.58 -3.42 -48.59
CA VAL A 514 -18.52 -2.27 -47.68
C VAL A 514 -17.65 -1.19 -48.31
N SER A 515 -18.26 -0.02 -48.55
CA SER A 515 -17.55 1.19 -48.92
C SER A 515 -16.52 1.54 -47.84
N VAL A 516 -15.25 1.65 -48.22
CA VAL A 516 -14.21 2.18 -47.33
C VAL A 516 -14.44 3.68 -47.25
N GLN A 517 -15.18 4.13 -46.24
CA GLN A 517 -15.19 5.54 -45.88
C GLN A 517 -13.74 5.96 -45.59
N PRO A 518 -13.15 6.91 -46.34
CA PRO A 518 -11.80 7.36 -46.09
C PRO A 518 -11.73 7.86 -44.64
N ARG A 519 -10.79 7.35 -43.85
CA ARG A 519 -10.60 7.86 -42.49
C ARG A 519 -10.42 9.37 -42.58
N PRO A 520 -11.19 10.17 -41.81
CA PRO A 520 -11.00 11.61 -41.82
C PRO A 520 -9.53 11.87 -41.48
N LYS A 521 -8.82 12.54 -42.39
CA LYS A 521 -7.46 12.98 -42.13
C LYS A 521 -7.56 13.92 -40.94
N TYR A 522 -7.00 13.52 -39.79
CA TYR A 522 -6.80 14.43 -38.68
C TYR A 522 -5.90 15.54 -39.20
N THR A 523 -6.49 16.71 -39.48
CA THR A 523 -5.74 17.93 -39.76
C THR A 523 -4.95 18.26 -38.50
N GLN A 524 -3.62 18.24 -38.63
CA GLN A 524 -2.66 18.55 -37.56
C GLN A 524 -2.71 20.02 -37.18
#